data_AF-A0A7V5C9Y7-F1
#
_entry.id   AF-A0A7V5C9Y7-F1
#
_cell.length_a   1.000
_cell.length_b   1.000
_cell.length_c   1.000
_cell.angle_alpha   90.00
_cell.angle_beta   90.00
_cell.angle_gamma   90.00
#
_symmetry.space_group_name_H-M   'P 1'
#
loop_
_entity.id
_entity.type
_entity.pdbx_description
1 polymer ?
#
loop_
_entity_poly.entity_id
_entity_poly.type
_entity_poly.pdbx_seq_one_letter_code
_entity_poly.pdbx_strand_id
1 'polypeptide(L)'
;MGPPPHLTPPTLDLSRPAERLVIDKSERRLTVFQDADARASFPIALGFTPEGDKQREGDGKTPEGLFHINRRNGASAYHLSLGIDYPQPDDVARARAAGVSPGGDIFIHGQPNSIGARITLAHDWTAGCIAVSNAVIEDLWQIVAIGTPVEIRP
;
A
#
# COMPACT_ATOMS: atom_id res chain seq x y z
N MET A 1 -21.42 -3.26 -29.88
CA MET A 1 -20.65 -3.17 -28.64
C MET A 1 -21.00 -4.38 -27.81
N GLY A 2 -20.12 -5.37 -27.72
CA GLY A 2 -20.34 -6.50 -26.80
C GLY A 2 -20.24 -6.02 -25.36
N PRO A 3 -20.94 -6.64 -24.40
CA PRO A 3 -20.68 -6.38 -23.00
C PRO A 3 -19.20 -6.68 -22.71
N PRO A 4 -18.53 -5.90 -21.85
CA PRO A 4 -17.16 -6.21 -21.45
C PRO A 4 -17.13 -7.63 -20.87
N PRO A 5 -16.12 -8.46 -21.20
CA PRO A 5 -16.02 -9.78 -20.61
C PRO A 5 -16.01 -9.63 -19.10
N HIS A 6 -16.88 -10.39 -18.43
CA HIS A 6 -16.84 -10.53 -16.99
C HIS A 6 -15.49 -11.18 -16.64
N LEU A 7 -14.49 -10.34 -16.35
CA LEU A 7 -13.24 -10.78 -15.75
C LEU A 7 -13.65 -11.43 -14.42
N THR A 8 -13.54 -12.76 -14.37
CA THR A 8 -13.49 -13.46 -13.10
C THR A 8 -12.41 -12.75 -12.29
N PRO A 9 -12.67 -12.26 -11.06
CA PRO A 9 -11.62 -11.63 -10.30
C PRO A 9 -10.52 -12.69 -10.18
N PRO A 10 -9.30 -12.40 -10.65
CA PRO A 10 -8.25 -13.39 -10.53
C PRO A 10 -8.04 -13.60 -9.03
N THR A 11 -8.25 -14.84 -8.60
CA THR A 11 -8.16 -15.21 -7.18
C THR A 11 -6.69 -15.31 -6.84
N LEU A 12 -6.29 -14.64 -5.76
CA LEU A 12 -4.93 -14.71 -5.26
C LEU A 12 -4.60 -16.17 -4.84
N ASP A 13 -3.50 -16.72 -5.36
CA ASP A 13 -3.03 -18.05 -4.93
C ASP A 13 -2.21 -17.90 -3.65
N LEU A 14 -2.82 -18.21 -2.51
CA LEU A 14 -2.18 -18.10 -1.19
C LEU A 14 -1.01 -19.08 -0.99
N SER A 15 -0.83 -20.06 -1.87
CA SER A 15 0.32 -20.98 -1.83
C SER A 15 1.58 -20.41 -2.50
N ARG A 16 1.47 -19.29 -3.22
CA ARG A 16 2.58 -18.66 -3.94
C ARG A 16 2.93 -17.31 -3.34
N PRO A 17 4.22 -16.97 -3.22
CA PRO A 17 4.62 -15.65 -2.76
C PRO A 17 4.24 -14.56 -3.77
N ALA A 18 4.02 -13.35 -3.29
CA ALA A 18 3.95 -12.17 -4.14
C ALA A 18 5.35 -11.83 -4.66
N GLU A 19 5.49 -11.64 -5.98
CA GLU A 19 6.76 -11.19 -6.58
C GLU A 19 6.93 -9.68 -6.53
N ARG A 20 5.82 -8.93 -6.63
CA ARG A 20 5.79 -7.47 -6.51
C ARG A 20 4.37 -6.99 -6.23
N LEU A 21 4.28 -5.86 -5.54
CA LEU A 21 3.05 -5.08 -5.42
C LEU A 21 3.17 -3.82 -6.28
N VAL A 22 2.12 -3.46 -6.99
CA VAL A 22 2.02 -2.20 -7.73
C VAL A 22 0.83 -1.41 -7.20
N ILE A 23 1.08 -0.20 -6.75
CA ILE A 23 0.08 0.73 -6.22
C ILE A 23 -0.08 1.85 -7.24
N ASP A 24 -1.29 1.98 -7.76
CA ASP A 24 -1.67 3.07 -8.66
C ASP A 24 -2.51 4.07 -7.87
N LYS A 25 -1.97 5.27 -7.65
CA LYS A 25 -2.63 6.27 -6.81
C LYS A 25 -3.81 6.90 -7.54
N SER A 26 -3.68 7.16 -8.85
CA SER A 26 -4.74 7.72 -9.67
C SER A 26 -5.98 6.81 -9.70
N GLU A 27 -5.78 5.49 -9.77
CA GLU A 27 -6.86 4.51 -9.84
C GLU A 27 -7.27 3.92 -8.49
N ARG A 28 -6.64 4.32 -7.39
CA ARG A 28 -6.84 3.78 -6.03
C ARG A 28 -6.82 2.25 -6.04
N ARG A 29 -5.76 1.68 -6.60
CA ARG A 29 -5.64 0.23 -6.75
C ARG A 29 -4.28 -0.29 -6.31
N LEU A 30 -4.29 -1.39 -5.55
CA LEU A 30 -3.14 -2.24 -5.32
C LEU A 30 -3.29 -3.51 -6.16
N THR A 31 -2.29 -3.79 -6.99
CA THR A 31 -2.21 -4.99 -7.84
C THR A 31 -1.12 -5.90 -7.31
N VAL A 32 -1.44 -7.18 -7.12
CA VAL A 32 -0.49 -8.21 -6.71
C VAL A 32 -0.03 -8.97 -7.95
N PHE A 33 1.29 -9.06 -8.13
CA PHE A 33 1.92 -9.88 -9.15
C PHE A 33 2.48 -11.15 -8.51
N GLN A 34 2.18 -12.31 -9.10
CA GLN A 34 2.84 -13.58 -8.79
C GLN A 34 3.26 -14.18 -10.13
N ASP A 35 4.53 -14.56 -10.25
CA ASP A 35 5.18 -14.77 -11.54
C ASP A 35 5.12 -13.48 -12.38
N ALA A 36 5.06 -13.61 -13.71
CA ALA A 36 4.95 -12.48 -14.64
C ALA A 36 3.53 -11.87 -14.75
N ASP A 37 2.54 -12.42 -14.04
CA ASP A 37 1.12 -12.09 -14.25
C ASP A 37 0.55 -11.21 -13.12
N ALA A 38 -0.34 -10.28 -13.49
CA ALA A 38 -1.20 -9.59 -12.53
C ALA A 38 -2.28 -10.56 -12.03
N ARG A 39 -2.20 -10.95 -10.75
CA ARG A 39 -3.03 -12.01 -10.16
C ARG A 39 -4.23 -11.51 -9.38
N ALA A 40 -4.18 -10.30 -8.83
CA ALA A 40 -5.31 -9.73 -8.10
C ALA A 40 -5.18 -8.21 -8.02
N SER A 41 -6.31 -7.54 -7.92
CA SER A 41 -6.40 -6.09 -7.83
C SER A 41 -7.43 -5.70 -6.79
N PHE A 42 -7.06 -4.82 -5.87
CA PHE A 42 -7.87 -4.43 -4.73
C PHE A 42 -8.01 -2.91 -4.64
N PRO A 43 -9.18 -2.39 -4.23
CA PRO A 43 -9.32 -0.98 -3.92
C PRO A 43 -8.47 -0.62 -2.70
N ILE A 44 -7.92 0.59 -2.70
CA ILE A 44 -7.16 1.15 -1.57
C ILE A 44 -7.67 2.52 -1.17
N ALA A 45 -7.33 2.93 0.04
CA ALA A 45 -7.37 4.31 0.48
C ALA A 45 -5.95 4.80 0.78
N LEU A 46 -5.67 6.03 0.42
CA LEU A 46 -4.35 6.66 0.51
C LEU A 46 -4.32 7.74 1.59
N GLY A 47 -3.20 8.48 1.59
CA GLY A 47 -3.10 9.72 2.34
C GLY A 47 -4.18 10.74 1.93
N PHE A 48 -4.68 11.53 2.88
CA PHE A 48 -5.77 12.50 2.67
C PHE A 48 -5.45 13.63 1.65
N THR A 49 -4.21 13.74 1.19
CA THR A 49 -3.79 14.57 0.05
C THR A 49 -2.99 13.70 -0.91
N PRO A 50 -3.64 12.79 -1.66
CA PRO A 50 -2.95 11.70 -2.35
C PRO A 50 -2.15 12.17 -3.56
N GLU A 51 -2.40 13.37 -4.09
CA GLU A 51 -1.76 13.85 -5.30
C GLU A 51 -0.27 14.23 -5.10
N GLY A 52 0.57 13.63 -5.92
CA GLY A 52 2.01 13.84 -5.96
C GLY A 52 2.78 13.14 -4.85
N ASP A 53 4.10 13.13 -5.00
CA ASP A 53 5.03 12.45 -4.10
C ASP A 53 5.14 13.13 -2.72
N LYS A 54 5.35 12.30 -1.69
CA LYS A 54 5.55 12.72 -0.30
C LYS A 54 6.82 13.53 -0.17
N GLN A 55 6.73 14.72 0.43
CA GLN A 55 7.87 15.64 0.61
C GLN A 55 8.19 15.91 2.08
N ARG A 56 7.21 15.75 2.98
CA ARG A 56 7.41 15.98 4.41
C ARG A 56 6.45 15.18 5.28
N GLU A 57 6.79 15.07 6.55
CA GLU A 57 5.89 14.58 7.58
C GLU A 57 4.63 15.45 7.64
N GLY A 58 3.46 14.79 7.72
CA GLY A 58 2.16 15.47 7.84
C GLY A 58 1.60 16.09 6.55
N ASP A 59 2.23 15.93 5.39
CA ASP A 59 1.69 16.45 4.11
C ASP A 59 0.51 15.66 3.54
N GLY A 60 0.11 14.56 4.19
CA GLY A 60 -1.01 13.72 3.76
C GLY A 60 -0.76 12.95 2.47
N LYS A 61 0.48 12.89 1.98
CA LYS A 61 0.84 12.19 0.74
C LYS A 61 1.36 10.80 1.01
N THR A 62 0.99 9.87 0.13
CA THR A 62 1.66 8.57 -0.02
C THR A 62 2.84 8.74 -0.97
N PRO A 63 4.05 8.26 -0.62
CA PRO A 63 5.25 8.44 -1.44
C PRO A 63 5.11 7.73 -2.79
N GLU A 64 5.82 8.22 -3.80
CA GLU A 64 5.91 7.63 -5.13
C GLU A 64 7.33 7.09 -5.37
N GLY A 65 7.44 5.95 -6.05
CA GLY A 65 8.75 5.34 -6.33
C GLY A 65 8.80 3.83 -6.12
N LEU A 66 10.01 3.30 -6.05
CA LEU A 66 10.30 1.88 -5.83
C LEU A 66 10.79 1.64 -4.42
N PHE A 67 10.03 0.84 -3.68
CA PHE A 67 10.26 0.49 -2.29
C PHE A 67 10.33 -1.03 -2.11
N HIS A 68 10.67 -1.46 -0.91
CA HIS A 68 10.66 -2.85 -0.48
C HIS A 68 9.95 -2.98 0.86
N ILE A 69 9.23 -4.09 1.03
CA ILE A 69 8.68 -4.46 2.32
C ILE A 69 9.84 -4.73 3.29
N ASN A 70 9.95 -3.96 4.37
CA ASN A 70 11.04 -4.09 5.33
C ASN A 70 10.57 -4.39 6.77
N ARG A 71 9.27 -4.31 7.03
CA ARG A 71 8.69 -4.52 8.35
C ARG A 71 7.38 -5.29 8.26
N ARG A 72 7.09 -6.05 9.31
CA ARG A 72 5.82 -6.74 9.54
C ARG A 72 5.40 -6.47 10.97
N ASN A 73 4.22 -5.89 11.18
CA ASN A 73 3.67 -5.63 12.51
C ASN A 73 2.26 -6.22 12.67
N GLY A 74 2.17 -7.33 13.41
CA GLY A 74 0.90 -7.99 13.75
C GLY A 74 0.21 -7.41 15.00
N ALA A 75 0.89 -6.54 15.75
CA ALA A 75 0.40 -5.91 16.98
C ALA A 75 0.10 -4.41 16.77
N SER A 76 -0.19 -4.01 15.53
CA SER A 76 -0.41 -2.61 15.18
C SER A 76 -1.78 -2.10 15.63
N ALA A 77 -1.97 -0.78 15.64
CA ALA A 77 -3.28 -0.17 15.89
C ALA A 77 -4.31 -0.44 14.75
N TYR A 78 -3.83 -0.96 13.62
CA TYR A 78 -4.59 -1.41 12.47
C TYR A 78 -4.55 -2.94 12.37
N HIS A 79 -5.48 -3.49 11.59
CA HIS A 79 -5.52 -4.94 11.35
C HIS A 79 -4.35 -5.35 10.44
N LEU A 80 -3.26 -5.82 11.04
CA LEU A 80 -1.99 -6.17 10.38
C LEU A 80 -1.35 -5.01 9.59
N SER A 81 -0.02 -4.93 9.55
CA SER A 81 0.65 -3.90 8.75
C SER A 81 2.02 -4.32 8.20
N LEU A 82 2.21 -4.12 6.90
CA LEU A 82 3.43 -4.38 6.15
C LEU A 82 4.10 -3.03 5.83
N GLY A 83 5.30 -2.80 6.36
CA GLY A 83 6.01 -1.53 6.21
C GLY A 83 6.89 -1.52 4.98
N ILE A 84 6.99 -0.37 4.31
CA ILE A 84 7.95 -0.13 3.23
C ILE A 84 9.20 0.60 3.72
N ASP A 85 10.31 0.49 2.99
CA ASP A 85 11.60 1.16 3.25
C ASP A 85 11.62 2.66 2.95
N TYR A 86 10.48 3.35 3.12
CA TYR A 86 10.42 4.80 3.18
C TYR A 86 10.79 5.32 4.58
N PRO A 87 11.54 6.45 4.71
CA PRO A 87 12.15 7.20 3.61
C PRO A 87 13.45 6.55 3.11
N GLN A 88 13.72 6.68 1.81
CA GLN A 88 15.00 6.29 1.20
C GLN A 88 16.00 7.47 1.21
N PRO A 89 17.30 7.25 0.91
CA PRO A 89 18.31 8.31 0.97
C PRO A 89 17.96 9.58 0.19
N ASP A 90 17.32 9.46 -0.97
CA ASP A 90 16.89 10.60 -1.78
C ASP A 90 15.74 11.38 -1.11
N ASP A 91 14.79 10.69 -0.47
CA ASP A 91 13.72 11.32 0.32
C ASP A 91 14.28 12.12 1.48
N VAL A 92 15.25 11.53 2.20
CA VAL A 92 15.95 12.18 3.31
C VAL A 92 16.71 13.41 2.80
N ALA A 93 17.40 13.30 1.66
CA ALA A 93 18.15 14.40 1.06
C ALA A 93 17.23 15.56 0.64
N ARG A 94 16.12 15.27 -0.05
CA ARG A 94 15.12 16.29 -0.43
C ARG A 94 14.53 17.00 0.79
N ALA A 95 14.07 16.24 1.78
CA ALA A 95 13.46 16.80 2.98
C ALA A 95 14.47 17.66 3.77
N ARG A 96 15.71 17.19 3.90
CA ARG A 96 16.80 17.94 4.55
C ARG A 96 17.10 19.25 3.82
N ALA A 97 17.16 19.24 2.48
CA ALA A 97 17.38 20.44 1.68
C ALA A 97 16.24 21.47 1.85
N ALA A 98 15.02 21.01 2.12
CA ALA A 98 13.86 21.84 2.40
C ALA A 98 13.70 22.21 3.90
N GLY A 99 14.60 21.77 4.78
CA GLY A 99 14.54 22.06 6.21
C GLY A 99 13.38 21.38 6.95
N VAL A 100 12.90 20.24 6.45
CA VAL A 100 11.75 19.49 6.99
C VAL A 100 12.12 18.02 7.28
N SER A 101 11.30 17.35 8.10
CA SER A 101 11.34 15.90 8.28
C SER A 101 10.65 15.21 7.09
N PRO A 102 11.21 14.15 6.48
CA PRO A 102 10.48 13.34 5.50
C PRO A 102 9.36 12.52 6.14
N GLY A 103 9.33 12.44 7.47
CA GLY A 103 8.51 11.50 8.23
C GLY A 103 9.06 10.07 8.11
N GLY A 104 8.18 9.10 8.31
CA GLY A 104 8.49 7.68 8.21
C GLY A 104 7.21 6.86 8.29
N ASP A 105 7.36 5.58 8.63
CA ASP A 105 6.25 4.69 8.96
C ASP A 105 5.14 4.66 7.92
N ILE A 106 5.53 4.47 6.66
CA ILE A 106 4.58 4.16 5.59
C ILE A 106 4.34 2.65 5.58
N PHE A 107 3.08 2.27 5.74
CA PHE A 107 2.63 0.89 5.80
C PHE A 107 1.48 0.64 4.82
N ILE A 108 1.40 -0.60 4.32
CA ILE A 108 0.18 -1.20 3.80
C ILE A 108 -0.51 -1.88 4.98
N HIS A 109 -1.74 -1.49 5.31
CA HIS A 109 -2.42 -2.01 6.50
C HIS A 109 -3.93 -2.19 6.29
N GLY A 110 -4.55 -2.99 7.16
CA GLY A 110 -6.01 -3.12 7.19
C GLY A 110 -6.71 -1.90 7.80
N GLN A 111 -7.90 -2.11 8.33
CA GLN A 111 -8.71 -1.06 8.91
C GLN A 111 -8.35 -0.81 10.38
N PRO A 112 -8.64 0.37 10.95
CA PRO A 112 -8.41 0.64 12.37
C PRO A 112 -9.08 -0.42 13.26
N ASN A 113 -8.38 -0.93 14.26
CA ASN A 113 -8.95 -1.95 15.16
C ASN A 113 -10.16 -1.41 15.97
N SER A 114 -10.27 -0.09 16.10
CA SER A 114 -11.34 0.59 16.84
C SER A 114 -12.69 0.64 16.12
N ILE A 115 -12.74 0.45 14.80
CA ILE A 115 -14.00 0.59 14.02
C ILE A 115 -14.67 -0.76 13.71
N GLY A 116 -14.10 -1.87 14.19
CA GLY A 116 -14.64 -3.21 14.01
C GLY A 116 -14.28 -3.87 12.68
N ALA A 117 -14.18 -5.21 12.69
CA ALA A 117 -13.51 -5.98 11.64
C ALA A 117 -14.19 -5.99 10.26
N ARG A 118 -15.46 -5.55 10.15
CA ARG A 118 -16.24 -5.58 8.90
C ARG A 118 -16.38 -4.22 8.22
N ILE A 119 -15.87 -3.15 8.82
CA ILE A 119 -15.96 -1.80 8.25
C ILE A 119 -14.73 -1.57 7.39
N THR A 120 -14.93 -1.18 6.14
CA THR A 120 -13.87 -0.65 5.27
C THR A 120 -14.22 0.79 4.90
N LEU A 121 -13.36 1.73 5.29
CA LEU A 121 -13.52 3.14 4.95
C LEU A 121 -13.25 3.35 3.46
N ALA A 122 -14.14 4.07 2.78
CA ALA A 122 -14.14 4.19 1.32
C ALA A 122 -13.40 5.42 0.74
N HIS A 123 -12.90 6.32 1.60
CA HIS A 123 -12.25 7.58 1.18
C HIS A 123 -10.77 7.58 1.55
N ASP A 124 -9.97 8.48 0.97
CA ASP A 124 -8.57 8.67 1.40
C ASP A 124 -8.52 9.29 2.80
N TRP A 125 -8.00 8.55 3.78
CA TRP A 125 -8.07 8.94 5.21
C TRP A 125 -6.76 8.78 5.96
N THR A 126 -5.74 8.13 5.35
CA THR A 126 -4.48 7.87 6.06
C THR A 126 -3.62 9.15 6.13
N ALA A 127 -2.54 9.11 6.90
CA ALA A 127 -1.53 10.17 6.89
C ALA A 127 -0.45 9.99 5.80
N GLY A 128 -0.59 8.98 4.94
CA GLY A 128 0.37 8.59 3.91
C GLY A 128 0.49 7.08 3.70
N CYS A 129 -0.02 6.27 4.63
CA CYS A 129 -0.14 4.82 4.49
C CYS A 129 -1.12 4.42 3.36
N ILE A 130 -1.11 3.12 3.04
CA ILE A 130 -2.00 2.51 2.06
C ILE A 130 -2.94 1.56 2.80
N ALA A 131 -4.20 1.96 2.93
CA ALA A 131 -5.21 1.17 3.60
C ALA A 131 -5.92 0.24 2.61
N VAL A 132 -6.06 -1.03 2.99
CA VAL A 132 -6.86 -2.05 2.31
C VAL A 132 -7.93 -2.59 3.26
N SER A 133 -8.82 -3.45 2.79
CA SER A 133 -9.75 -4.16 3.69
C SER A 133 -9.00 -5.18 4.56
N ASN A 134 -9.61 -5.60 5.67
CA ASN A 134 -9.02 -6.59 6.58
C ASN A 134 -8.78 -7.95 5.89
N ALA A 135 -9.70 -8.38 5.02
CA ALA A 135 -9.52 -9.61 4.25
C ALA A 135 -8.31 -9.51 3.30
N VAL A 136 -8.14 -8.36 2.64
CA VAL A 136 -7.01 -8.17 1.71
C VAL A 136 -5.68 -8.16 2.44
N ILE A 137 -5.55 -7.46 3.58
CA ILE A 137 -4.29 -7.48 4.32
C ILE A 137 -4.00 -8.86 4.93
N GLU A 138 -5.01 -9.66 5.30
CA GLU A 138 -4.82 -11.04 5.73
C GLU A 138 -4.21 -11.89 4.61
N ASP A 139 -4.73 -11.78 3.39
CA ASP A 139 -4.19 -12.47 2.21
C ASP A 139 -2.76 -12.00 1.91
N LEU A 140 -2.54 -10.68 1.84
CA LEU A 140 -1.21 -10.10 1.63
C LEU A 140 -0.21 -10.54 2.70
N TRP A 141 -0.65 -10.64 3.96
CA TRP A 141 0.20 -11.08 5.05
C TRP A 141 0.75 -12.49 4.81
N GLN A 142 -0.01 -13.38 4.19
CA GLN A 142 0.44 -14.75 3.94
C GLN A 142 1.49 -14.83 2.83
N ILE A 143 1.37 -13.99 1.80
CA ILE A 143 2.17 -14.14 0.57
C ILE A 143 3.29 -13.11 0.38
N VAL A 144 3.24 -11.97 1.07
CA VAL A 144 4.21 -10.88 0.91
C VAL A 144 5.38 -11.08 1.88
N ALA A 145 6.57 -11.37 1.38
CA ALA A 145 7.77 -11.52 2.23
C ALA A 145 8.49 -10.17 2.49
N ILE A 146 9.35 -10.12 3.52
CA ILE A 146 10.35 -9.05 3.62
C ILE A 146 11.22 -9.08 2.35
N GLY A 147 11.50 -7.90 1.79
CA GLY A 147 12.20 -7.73 0.53
C GLY A 147 11.30 -7.72 -0.70
N THR A 148 9.99 -7.97 -0.57
CA THR A 148 9.06 -7.89 -1.71
C THR A 148 9.05 -6.44 -2.26
N PRO A 149 9.31 -6.24 -3.57
CA PRO A 149 9.22 -4.92 -4.19
C PRO A 149 7.80 -4.36 -4.14
N VAL A 150 7.72 -3.05 -3.92
CA VAL A 150 6.48 -2.25 -3.96
C VAL A 150 6.74 -1.05 -4.85
N GLU A 151 6.04 -0.98 -5.97
CA GLU A 151 6.07 0.17 -6.86
C GLU A 151 4.85 1.05 -6.61
N ILE A 152 5.05 2.33 -6.31
CA ILE A 152 3.98 3.30 -6.11
C ILE A 152 4.04 4.33 -7.21
N ARG A 153 2.97 4.38 -8.02
CA ARG A 153 2.83 5.22 -9.20
C ARG A 153 1.82 6.35 -8.95
N PRO A 154 1.97 7.49 -9.62
CA PRO A 154 1.05 8.63 -9.51
C PRO A 154 -0.39 8.27 -9.89
#